data_AF-A0A3D0WR18-F1
#
_entry.id   AF-A0A3D0WR18-F1
#
_cell.length_a   1.000
_cell.length_b   1.000
_cell.length_c   1.000
_cell.angle_alpha   90.00
_cell.angle_beta   90.00
_cell.angle_gamma   90.00
#
_symmetry.space_group_name_H-M   'P 1'
#
loop_
_entity.id
_entity.type
_entity.pdbx_description
1 polymer ?
#
loop_
_entity_poly.entity_id
_entity_poly.type
_entity_poly.pdbx_seq_one_letter_code
_entity_poly.pdbx_strand_id
1 'polypeptide(L)'
;MTWNELKEFCNNLPEKELNKKVVLCREDESINNIDAGQLEEDYYIDSENPENGCFPEWVGKDIVSYDKDSYPNGMNDLKKVHDKGHPILSENF
;
A
#
# COMPACT_ATOMS: atom_id res chain seq x y z
N MET A 1 -3.92 -6.80 11.94
CA MET A 1 -5.38 -6.62 11.80
C MET A 1 -5.78 -7.12 10.42
N THR A 2 -6.78 -7.99 10.33
CA THR A 2 -7.41 -8.45 9.09
C THR A 2 -8.61 -7.56 8.74
N TRP A 3 -9.14 -7.68 7.51
CA TRP A 3 -10.36 -6.97 7.11
C TRP A 3 -11.60 -7.38 7.93
N ASN A 4 -11.66 -8.64 8.39
CA ASN A 4 -12.73 -9.09 9.28
C ASN A 4 -12.63 -8.44 10.66
N GLU A 5 -11.44 -8.38 11.24
CA GLU A 5 -11.22 -7.69 12.54
C GLU A 5 -11.57 -6.20 12.44
N LEU A 6 -11.20 -5.54 11.33
CA LEU A 6 -11.55 -4.13 11.08
C LEU A 6 -13.08 -3.95 10.97
N LYS A 7 -13.76 -4.84 10.23
CA LYS A 7 -15.21 -4.81 10.09
C LYS A 7 -15.91 -5.00 11.44
N GLU A 8 -15.47 -5.96 12.25
CA GLU A 8 -16.02 -6.21 13.59
C GLU A 8 -15.83 -4.99 14.50
N PHE A 9 -14.63 -4.39 14.48
CA PHE A 9 -14.37 -3.15 15.21
C PHE A 9 -15.34 -2.04 14.80
N CYS A 10 -15.46 -1.75 13.49
CA CYS A 10 -16.35 -0.71 12.98
C CYS A 10 -17.81 -0.97 13.39
N ASN A 11 -18.30 -2.20 13.27
CA ASN A 11 -19.69 -2.54 13.61
C ASN A 11 -20.00 -2.42 15.11
N ASN A 12 -18.98 -2.48 15.98
CA ASN A 12 -19.12 -2.29 17.41
C ASN A 12 -19.11 -0.82 17.84
N LEU A 13 -18.79 0.11 16.94
CA LEU A 13 -18.79 1.54 17.23
C LEU A 13 -20.22 2.11 17.27
N PRO A 14 -20.50 3.09 18.16
CA PRO A 14 -21.72 3.87 18.07
C PRO A 14 -21.83 4.59 16.71
N GLU A 15 -23.05 4.73 16.17
CA GLU A 15 -23.31 5.34 14.87
C GLU A 15 -22.69 6.75 14.71
N LYS A 16 -22.65 7.54 15.80
CA LYS A 16 -22.01 8.87 15.81
C LYS A 16 -20.51 8.83 15.52
N GLU A 17 -19.84 7.71 15.80
CA GLU A 17 -18.41 7.54 15.54
C GLU A 17 -18.16 7.11 14.09
N LEU A 18 -19.07 6.33 13.48
CA LEU A 18 -18.98 5.90 12.08
C LEU A 18 -19.01 7.06 11.08
N ASN A 19 -19.58 8.20 11.47
CA ASN A 19 -19.64 9.42 10.65
C ASN A 19 -18.40 10.31 10.80
N LYS A 20 -17.43 9.94 11.64
CA LYS A 20 -16.18 10.69 11.80
C LYS A 20 -15.14 10.22 10.79
N LYS A 21 -14.18 11.09 10.48
CA LYS A 21 -13.03 10.72 9.64
C LYS A 21 -12.16 9.68 10.34
N VAL A 22 -11.72 8.68 9.59
CA VAL A 22 -10.69 7.74 10.04
C VAL A 22 -9.34 8.46 10.07
N VAL A 23 -8.57 8.22 11.12
CA VAL A 23 -7.23 8.77 11.31
C VAL A 23 -6.28 7.61 11.60
N LEU A 24 -5.17 7.54 10.86
CA LEU A 24 -4.06 6.65 11.16
C LEU A 24 -2.99 7.44 11.90
N CYS A 25 -2.71 7.02 13.13
CA CYS A 25 -1.67 7.62 13.95
C CYS A 25 -0.37 6.81 13.82
N ARG A 26 0.70 7.46 13.40
CA ARG A 26 2.09 6.97 13.44
C ARG A 26 2.84 7.71 14.56
N GLU A 27 4.03 7.28 14.93
CA GLU A 27 4.77 7.84 16.08
C GLU A 27 4.98 9.36 16.00
N ASP A 28 5.14 9.89 14.79
CA ASP A 28 5.46 11.27 14.48
C ASP A 28 4.39 11.99 13.63
N GLU A 29 3.32 11.30 13.22
CA GLU A 29 2.36 11.81 12.23
C GLU A 29 0.91 11.34 12.48
N SER A 30 -0.05 12.20 12.11
CA SER A 30 -1.47 11.88 12.05
C SER A 30 -1.98 12.01 10.62
N ILE A 31 -2.25 10.87 9.97
CA ILE A 31 -2.73 10.81 8.59
C ILE A 31 -4.25 10.83 8.60
N ASN A 32 -4.81 11.88 8.01
CA ASN A 32 -6.25 12.19 8.08
C ASN A 32 -6.98 12.01 6.74
N ASN A 33 -6.25 11.60 5.69
CA ASN A 33 -6.75 11.46 4.33
C ASN A 33 -6.48 10.04 3.83
N ILE A 34 -7.26 9.10 4.34
CA ILE A 34 -7.10 7.66 4.07
C ILE A 34 -8.27 7.19 3.24
N ASP A 35 -7.96 6.56 2.11
CA ASP A 35 -8.93 5.90 1.27
C ASP A 35 -8.84 4.38 1.43
N ALA A 36 -10.00 3.74 1.39
CA ALA A 36 -10.12 2.30 1.26
C ALA A 36 -10.43 1.95 -0.19
N GLY A 37 -9.65 1.03 -0.75
CA GLY A 37 -9.79 0.66 -2.16
C GLY A 37 -9.19 -0.71 -2.45
N GLN A 38 -9.05 -0.98 -3.75
CA GLN A 38 -8.35 -2.15 -4.26
C GLN A 38 -7.24 -1.70 -5.19
N LEU A 39 -6.13 -2.45 -5.23
CA LEU A 39 -5.02 -2.12 -6.11
C LEU A 39 -5.43 -2.27 -7.58
N GLU A 40 -5.11 -1.28 -8.41
CA GLU A 40 -5.38 -1.29 -9.84
C GLU A 40 -4.37 -2.14 -10.63
N GLU A 41 -3.22 -2.45 -10.03
CA GLU A 41 -2.10 -3.21 -10.61
C GLU A 41 -1.43 -4.07 -9.53
N ASP A 42 -0.51 -4.95 -9.94
CA ASP A 42 0.37 -5.67 -9.02
C ASP A 42 1.35 -4.66 -8.37
N TYR A 43 1.69 -4.87 -7.10
CA TYR A 43 2.60 -4.01 -6.34
C TYR A 43 3.84 -4.77 -5.90
N TYR A 44 4.97 -4.07 -5.93
CA TYR A 44 6.31 -4.61 -5.75
C TYR A 44 7.07 -3.82 -4.68
N ILE A 45 8.09 -4.47 -4.12
CA ILE A 45 9.14 -3.81 -3.35
C ILE A 45 10.50 -4.15 -3.96
N ASP A 46 11.43 -3.21 -3.85
CA ASP A 46 12.85 -3.50 -4.02
C ASP A 46 13.40 -3.95 -2.66
N SER A 47 13.93 -5.18 -2.60
CA SER A 47 14.45 -5.73 -1.34
C SER A 47 15.84 -5.18 -1.00
N GLU A 48 16.58 -4.68 -2.00
CA GLU A 48 17.90 -4.07 -1.83
C GLU A 48 17.78 -2.57 -1.49
N ASN A 49 16.69 -1.93 -1.91
CA ASN A 49 16.37 -0.52 -1.63
C ASN A 49 14.98 -0.38 -0.96
N PRO A 50 14.81 -0.88 0.28
CA PRO A 50 13.51 -0.90 0.97
C PRO A 50 12.91 0.49 1.24
N GLU A 51 13.73 1.54 1.21
CA GLU A 51 13.32 2.94 1.33
C GLU A 51 12.43 3.41 0.18
N ASN A 52 12.47 2.73 -0.98
CA ASN A 52 11.58 2.99 -2.10
C ASN A 52 10.12 2.56 -1.80
N GLY A 53 9.92 1.80 -0.73
CA GLY A 53 8.60 1.36 -0.28
C GLY A 53 7.92 0.41 -1.26
N CYS A 54 6.59 0.41 -1.22
CA CYS A 54 5.72 -0.43 -2.03
C CYS A 54 5.16 0.38 -3.20
N PHE A 55 5.39 -0.07 -4.43
CA PHE A 55 5.06 0.69 -5.63
C PHE A 55 4.37 -0.17 -6.70
N PRO A 56 3.54 0.44 -7.58
CA PRO A 56 2.83 -0.27 -8.64
C PRO A 56 3.78 -0.80 -9.72
N GLU A 57 3.32 -1.81 -10.47
CA GLU A 57 4.10 -2.49 -11.52
C GLU A 57 4.73 -1.51 -12.52
N TRP A 58 4.01 -0.45 -12.94
CA TRP A 58 4.55 0.54 -13.88
C TRP A 58 5.79 1.27 -13.33
N VAL A 59 5.84 1.59 -12.03
CA VAL A 59 7.02 2.20 -11.40
C VAL A 59 8.19 1.22 -11.42
N GLY A 60 7.93 -0.06 -11.11
CA GLY A 60 8.96 -1.10 -11.19
C GLY A 60 9.54 -1.23 -12.59
N LYS A 61 8.70 -1.19 -13.63
CA LYS A 61 9.13 -1.22 -15.02
C LYS A 61 10.01 -0.01 -15.36
N ASP A 62 9.66 1.18 -14.88
CA ASP A 62 10.46 2.39 -15.08
C ASP A 62 11.83 2.27 -14.40
N ILE A 63 11.89 1.83 -13.13
CA ILE A 63 13.14 1.62 -12.37
C ILE A 63 14.07 0.64 -13.11
N VAL A 64 13.55 -0.53 -13.45
CA VAL A 64 14.29 -1.58 -14.17
C VAL A 64 14.79 -1.08 -15.53
N SER A 65 13.98 -0.28 -16.22
CA SER A 65 14.36 0.26 -17.53
C SER A 65 15.47 1.29 -17.45
N TYR A 66 15.51 2.07 -16.37
CA TYR A 66 16.47 3.14 -16.12
C TYR A 66 17.83 2.61 -15.65
N ASP A 67 17.85 1.56 -14.82
CA ASP A 67 19.07 0.99 -14.24
C ASP A 67 19.23 -0.51 -14.52
N LYS A 68 19.39 -0.86 -15.79
CA LYS A 68 19.46 -2.27 -16.22
C LYS A 68 20.63 -3.05 -15.63
N ASP A 69 21.72 -2.37 -15.28
CA ASP A 69 22.90 -3.02 -14.72
C ASP A 69 22.63 -3.53 -13.29
N SER A 70 21.85 -2.76 -12.51
CA SER A 70 21.40 -3.17 -11.17
C SER A 70 20.26 -4.20 -11.20
N TYR A 71 19.47 -4.26 -12.28
CA TYR A 71 18.35 -5.21 -12.44
C TYR A 71 18.52 -6.13 -13.68
N PRO A 72 19.53 -7.03 -13.68
CA PRO A 72 19.86 -7.86 -14.84
C PRO A 72 18.76 -8.87 -15.23
N ASN A 73 17.87 -9.24 -14.30
CA ASN A 73 16.70 -10.09 -14.55
C ASN A 73 15.39 -9.29 -14.64
N GLY A 74 15.49 -7.95 -14.65
CA GLY A 74 14.38 -7.02 -14.77
C GLY A 74 13.41 -7.09 -13.61
N MET A 75 12.09 -7.15 -13.89
CA MET A 75 11.06 -7.22 -12.85
C MET A 75 11.20 -8.43 -11.91
N ASN A 76 11.94 -9.48 -12.31
CA ASN A 76 12.19 -10.63 -11.44
C ASN A 76 13.16 -10.33 -10.29
N ASP A 77 13.95 -9.25 -10.39
CA ASP A 77 14.78 -8.77 -9.30
C ASP A 77 13.96 -7.98 -8.26
N LEU A 78 12.71 -7.62 -8.60
CA LEU A 78 11.77 -7.00 -7.69
C LEU A 78 10.84 -8.05 -7.08
N LYS A 79 10.47 -7.86 -5.80
CA LYS A 79 9.59 -8.78 -5.11
C LYS A 79 8.15 -8.30 -5.20
N LYS A 80 7.29 -9.05 -5.89
CA LYS A 80 5.84 -8.83 -5.82
C LYS A 80 5.34 -9.09 -4.39
N VAL A 81 4.58 -8.14 -3.85
CA VAL A 81 4.04 -8.20 -2.49
C VAL A 81 2.51 -8.24 -2.46
N HIS A 82 1.85 -7.60 -3.42
CA HIS A 82 0.39 -7.61 -3.53
C HIS A 82 -0.04 -7.77 -4.98
N ASP A 83 -1.10 -8.54 -5.18
CA ASP A 83 -1.72 -8.70 -6.49
C ASP A 83 -2.71 -7.56 -6.78
N LYS A 84 -2.95 -7.31 -8.06
CA LYS A 84 -4.08 -6.50 -8.52
C LYS A 84 -5.38 -6.96 -7.85
N GLY A 85 -6.18 -6.01 -7.39
CA GLY A 85 -7.44 -6.25 -6.68
C GLY A 85 -7.27 -6.48 -5.18
N HIS A 86 -6.03 -6.53 -4.65
CA HIS A 86 -5.81 -6.66 -3.22
C HIS A 86 -6.41 -5.45 -2.49
N PRO A 87 -7.22 -5.65 -1.44
CA PRO A 87 -7.81 -4.55 -0.67
C PRO A 87 -6.74 -3.84 0.16
N ILE A 88 -6.76 -2.51 0.14
CA ILE A 88 -5.78 -1.66 0.81
C ILE A 88 -6.41 -0.45 1.48
N LEU A 89 -5.67 0.13 2.44
CA LEU A 89 -5.86 1.49 2.93
C LEU A 89 -4.66 2.31 2.44
N SER A 90 -4.89 3.36 1.67
CA SER A 90 -3.84 4.25 1.17
C SER A 90 -4.03 5.66 1.69
N GLU A 91 -2.92 6.31 1.98
CA GLU A 91 -2.89 7.75 2.16
C GLU A 91 -3.01 8.45 0.80
N ASN A 92 -3.88 9.45 0.74
CA ASN A 92 -3.98 10.36 -0.39
C ASN A 92 -3.15 11.63 -0.10
N PHE A 93 -2.07 11.80 -0.85
CA PHE A 93 -1.19 12.97 -0.81
C PHE A 93 -1.72 14.14 -1.64
#